data_AF-A0A2M7T386-F1
#
_entry.id   AF-A0A2M7T386-F1
#
_cell.length_a   1.000
_cell.length_b   1.000
_cell.length_c   1.000
_cell.angle_alpha   90.00
_cell.angle_beta   90.00
_cell.angle_gamma   90.00
#
_symmetry.space_group_name_H-M   'P 1'
#
loop_
_entity.id
_entity.type
_entity.pdbx_description
1 polymer ?
#
loop_
_entity_poly.entity_id
_entity_poly.type
_entity_poly.pdbx_seq_one_letter_code
_entity_poly.pdbx_strand_id
1 'polypeptide(L)'
;MSKKTFKNKGGFDSLLETNNEESIANKEKIFTKPKLEKVTFRIEEKLMTEIRNMAYWERQNISEILKSSIELKIEKYQKINGPINPRP
;
A
#
# COMPACT_ATOMS: atom_id res chain seq x y z
N MET A 1 55.94 9.01 -21.90
CA MET A 1 56.71 7.83 -21.44
C MET A 1 55.80 6.60 -21.43
N SER A 2 56.20 5.56 -22.16
CA SER A 2 55.74 4.15 -22.03
C SER A 2 56.60 3.52 -20.90
N LYS A 3 56.18 2.61 -20.01
CA LYS A 3 55.56 1.28 -20.15
C LYS A 3 54.93 0.89 -18.79
N LYS A 4 53.66 0.49 -18.74
CA LYS A 4 53.16 -0.91 -18.63
C LYS A 4 53.80 -1.76 -17.52
N THR A 5 52.98 -1.98 -16.50
CA THR A 5 53.12 -2.93 -15.37
C THR A 5 52.93 -4.38 -15.84
N PHE A 6 53.75 -5.30 -15.31
CA PHE A 6 53.56 -6.73 -15.52
C PHE A 6 52.65 -7.31 -14.41
N LYS A 7 51.60 -7.99 -14.88
CA LYS A 7 50.60 -8.76 -14.14
C LYS A 7 51.23 -9.75 -13.16
N ASN A 8 50.85 -9.68 -11.88
CA ASN A 8 50.74 -10.87 -11.06
C ASN A 8 49.28 -11.32 -11.04
N LYS A 9 49.01 -12.33 -11.87
CA LYS A 9 47.85 -13.22 -11.72
C LYS A 9 48.15 -14.12 -10.53
N GLY A 10 47.24 -14.19 -9.57
CA GLY A 10 47.22 -15.28 -8.61
C GLY A 10 46.75 -14.84 -7.24
N GLY A 11 45.48 -15.06 -6.97
CA GLY A 11 44.93 -14.95 -5.62
C GLY A 11 43.51 -14.42 -5.64
N PHE A 12 42.54 -15.34 -5.50
CA PHE A 12 41.16 -15.10 -5.10
C PHE A 12 40.21 -14.29 -6.02
N ASP A 13 40.69 -13.35 -6.85
CA ASP A 13 39.83 -12.53 -7.72
C ASP A 13 39.14 -13.33 -8.85
N SER A 14 39.72 -14.45 -9.27
CA SER A 14 39.12 -15.33 -10.29
C SER A 14 37.86 -16.08 -9.81
N LEU A 15 37.54 -16.03 -8.52
CA LEU A 15 36.31 -16.60 -7.96
C LEU A 15 35.17 -15.58 -7.84
N LEU A 16 35.45 -14.28 -8.00
CA LEU A 16 34.46 -13.21 -7.93
C LEU A 16 34.07 -12.67 -9.31
N GLU A 17 34.79 -13.02 -10.38
CA GLU A 17 34.46 -12.63 -11.76
C GLU A 17 34.09 -13.85 -12.63
N THR A 18 32.88 -14.36 -12.43
CA THR A 18 32.08 -14.93 -13.52
C THR A 18 30.63 -14.46 -13.39
N ASN A 19 30.36 -13.34 -14.05
CA ASN A 19 29.14 -12.95 -14.76
C ASN A 19 27.76 -13.26 -14.15
N ASN A 20 27.08 -12.17 -13.79
CA ASN A 20 25.63 -11.90 -13.92
C ASN A 20 24.84 -12.92 -14.76
N GLU A 21 23.76 -13.44 -14.19
CA GLU A 21 22.37 -13.33 -14.69
C GLU A 21 21.48 -14.24 -13.83
N GLU A 22 20.79 -13.65 -12.86
CA GLU A 22 19.35 -13.82 -12.63
C GLU A 22 19.03 -13.24 -11.27
N SER A 23 18.45 -12.04 -11.35
CA SER A 23 17.75 -11.35 -10.29
C SER A 23 16.72 -12.25 -9.61
N ILE A 24 17.12 -12.97 -8.57
CA ILE A 24 16.20 -13.23 -7.46
C ILE A 24 16.21 -11.96 -6.63
N ALA A 25 15.66 -10.91 -7.25
CA ALA A 25 15.17 -9.76 -6.52
C ALA A 25 14.15 -10.32 -5.54
N ASN A 26 14.59 -10.51 -4.29
CA ASN A 26 13.73 -10.60 -3.14
C ASN A 26 12.89 -9.32 -3.14
N LYS A 27 11.80 -9.31 -3.93
CA LYS A 27 10.69 -8.39 -3.79
C LYS A 27 10.01 -8.80 -2.49
N GLU A 28 10.67 -8.51 -1.37
CA GLU A 28 10.00 -8.30 -0.12
C GLU A 28 8.88 -7.32 -0.46
N LYS A 29 7.63 -7.81 -0.46
CA LYS A 29 6.47 -6.94 -0.55
C LYS A 29 6.56 -6.05 0.67
N ILE A 30 7.15 -4.87 0.50
CA ILE A 30 7.13 -3.80 1.49
C ILE A 30 5.64 -3.51 1.68
N PHE A 31 5.05 -4.08 2.71
CA PHE A 31 3.68 -3.80 3.13
C PHE A 31 3.68 -2.38 3.70
N THR A 32 3.71 -1.39 2.81
CA THR A 32 3.55 -0.01 3.20
C THR A 32 2.10 0.16 3.67
N LYS A 33 1.94 0.57 4.93
CA LYS A 33 0.60 0.86 5.47
C LYS A 33 -0.05 1.91 4.57
N PRO A 34 -1.32 1.73 4.18
CA PRO A 34 -2.00 2.70 3.33
C PRO A 34 -1.99 4.07 3.99
N LYS A 35 -1.81 5.12 3.19
CA LYS A 35 -1.88 6.50 3.68
C LYS A 35 -3.30 6.76 4.17
N LEU A 36 -3.45 7.02 5.46
CA LEU A 36 -4.74 7.34 6.09
C LEU A 36 -4.93 8.85 6.14
N GLU A 37 -6.12 9.31 5.74
CA GLU A 37 -6.56 10.69 5.90
C GLU A 37 -7.50 10.78 7.12
N LYS A 38 -7.27 11.76 7.99
CA LYS A 38 -8.14 12.03 9.14
C LYS A 38 -9.22 13.01 8.73
N VAL A 39 -10.47 12.58 8.85
CA VAL A 39 -11.63 13.40 8.47
C VAL A 39 -12.54 13.57 9.68
N THR A 40 -12.99 14.79 9.91
CA THR A 40 -14.01 15.11 10.91
C THR A 40 -15.28 15.51 10.18
N PHE A 41 -16.40 14.91 10.53
CA PHE A 41 -17.71 15.24 9.97
C PHE A 41 -18.73 15.43 11.09
N ARG A 42 -19.81 16.15 10.80
CA ARG A 42 -20.92 16.37 11.73
C ARG A 42 -22.10 15.51 11.30
N ILE A 43 -22.72 14.81 12.23
CA ILE A 43 -23.94 14.02 12.03
C ILE A 43 -24.92 14.28 13.17
N GLU A 44 -26.18 13.96 12.93
CA GLU A 44 -27.23 14.02 13.94
C GLU A 44 -26.92 13.09 15.12
N GLU A 45 -27.19 13.55 16.34
CA GLU A 45 -26.89 12.83 17.58
C GLU A 45 -27.63 11.48 17.67
N LYS A 46 -28.89 11.46 17.25
CA LYS A 46 -29.71 10.24 17.21
C LYS A 46 -29.06 9.19 16.31
N LEU A 47 -28.60 9.59 15.13
CA LEU A 47 -27.91 8.69 14.20
C LEU A 47 -26.59 8.17 14.78
N MET A 48 -25.79 9.03 15.42
CA MET A 48 -24.55 8.60 16.06
C MET A 48 -24.81 7.58 17.18
N THR A 49 -25.92 7.73 17.91
CA THR A 49 -26.32 6.79 18.96
C THR A 49 -26.60 5.40 18.38
N GLU A 50 -27.36 5.31 17.28
CA GLU A 50 -27.59 4.04 16.60
C GLU A 50 -26.30 3.42 16.05
N ILE A 51 -25.39 4.23 15.50
CA ILE A 51 -24.08 3.75 15.03
C ILE A 51 -23.25 3.15 16.16
N ARG A 52 -23.25 3.78 17.35
CA ARG A 52 -22.56 3.23 18.53
C ARG A 52 -23.19 1.92 18.99
N ASN A 53 -24.52 1.83 18.97
CA ASN A 53 -25.22 0.60 19.33
C ASN A 53 -24.84 -0.54 18.38
N MET A 54 -24.87 -0.29 17.06
CA MET A 54 -24.43 -1.27 16.06
C MET A 54 -22.99 -1.70 16.29
N ALA A 55 -22.07 -0.74 16.48
CA ALA A 55 -20.66 -1.04 16.76
C ALA A 55 -20.46 -1.93 18.00
N TYR A 56 -21.24 -1.68 19.06
CA TYR A 56 -21.18 -2.46 20.28
C TYR A 56 -21.61 -3.92 20.07
N TRP A 57 -22.75 -4.13 19.40
CA TRP A 57 -23.32 -5.46 19.17
C TRP A 57 -22.52 -6.27 18.16
N GLU A 58 -22.02 -5.63 17.10
CA GLU A 58 -21.21 -6.27 16.06
C GLU A 58 -19.74 -6.47 16.47
N ARG A 59 -19.33 -5.96 17.65
CA ARG A 59 -17.92 -5.96 18.12
C ARG A 59 -16.95 -5.35 17.09
N GLN A 60 -17.40 -4.30 16.42
CA GLN A 60 -16.65 -3.63 15.35
C GLN A 60 -16.31 -2.19 15.72
N ASN A 61 -15.24 -1.67 15.11
CA ASN A 61 -14.93 -0.26 15.22
C ASN A 61 -15.94 0.56 14.38
N ILE A 62 -16.35 1.73 14.89
CA ILE A 62 -17.21 2.66 14.14
C ILE A 62 -16.59 3.00 12.78
N SER A 63 -15.26 3.14 12.71
CA SER A 63 -14.55 3.38 11.46
C SER A 63 -14.72 2.26 10.43
N GLU A 64 -14.82 1.00 10.84
CA GLU A 64 -15.02 -0.15 9.94
C GLU A 64 -16.45 -0.19 9.40
N ILE A 65 -17.44 0.08 10.25
CA ILE A 65 -18.85 0.18 9.87
C ILE A 65 -19.04 1.32 8.87
N LEU A 66 -18.46 2.49 9.13
CA LEU A 66 -18.54 3.62 8.22
C LEU A 66 -17.79 3.36 6.91
N LYS A 67 -16.59 2.77 6.99
CA LYS A 67 -15.79 2.43 5.81
C LYS A 67 -16.58 1.52 4.86
N SER A 68 -17.09 0.40 5.36
CA SER A 68 -17.85 -0.56 4.55
C SER A 68 -19.10 0.09 3.93
N SER A 69 -19.81 0.91 4.70
CA SER A 69 -20.98 1.65 4.20
C SER A 69 -20.63 2.65 3.09
N ILE A 70 -19.50 3.37 3.23
CA ILE A 70 -19.00 4.32 2.23
C ILE A 70 -18.54 3.58 0.96
N GLU A 71 -17.78 2.50 1.10
CA GLU A 71 -17.33 1.66 -0.02
C GLU A 71 -18.51 1.12 -0.82
N LEU A 72 -19.53 0.58 -0.14
CA LEU A 72 -20.77 0.13 -0.78
C LEU A 72 -21.50 1.25 -1.52
N LYS A 73 -21.50 2.48 -0.97
CA LYS A 73 -22.12 3.63 -1.64
C LYS A 73 -21.36 4.03 -2.90
N ILE A 74 -20.02 4.04 -2.86
CA ILE A 74 -19.16 4.31 -4.00
C ILE A 74 -19.36 3.24 -5.08
N GLU A 75 -19.35 1.97 -4.70
CA GLU A 75 -19.56 0.85 -5.62
C GLU A 75 -20.93 0.95 -6.31
N LYS A 76 -22.00 1.20 -5.55
CA LYS A 76 -23.35 1.39 -6.11
C LYS A 76 -23.40 2.57 -7.08
N TYR A 77 -22.74 3.68 -6.74
CA TYR A 77 -22.67 4.84 -7.63
C TYR A 77 -21.95 4.49 -8.94
N GLN A 78 -20.80 3.81 -8.86
CA GLN A 78 -20.00 3.46 -10.03
C GLN A 78 -20.69 2.45 -10.94
N LYS A 79 -21.46 1.52 -10.37
CA LYS A 79 -22.26 0.56 -11.16
C LYS A 79 -23.30 1.24 -12.05
N ILE A 80 -23.84 2.38 -11.62
CA ILE A 80 -24.91 3.09 -12.34
C ILE A 80 -24.32 4.15 -13.28
N ASN A 81 -23.32 4.90 -12.82
CA ASN A 81 -22.83 6.10 -13.51
C ASN A 81 -21.47 5.92 -14.20
N GLY A 82 -20.82 4.77 -14.03
CA GLY A 82 -19.43 4.56 -14.45
C GLY A 82 -18.40 5.11 -13.44
N PRO A 83 -17.12 5.19 -13.83
CA PRO A 83 -16.05 5.62 -12.91
C PRO A 83 -16.25 7.05 -12.40
N ILE A 84 -15.90 7.28 -11.13
CA ILE A 84 -15.95 8.62 -10.52
C ILE A 84 -14.80 9.45 -11.09
N ASN A 85 -15.12 10.50 -11.84
CA ASN A 85 -14.13 11.44 -12.35
C ASN A 85 -13.57 12.31 -11.21
N PRO A 86 -12.26 12.65 -11.24
CA PRO A 86 -11.68 13.55 -10.25
C PRO A 86 -12.34 14.93 -10.32
N ARG A 87 -12.54 15.53 -9.15
CA ARG A 87 -13.00 16.92 -9.05
C ARG A 87 -11.87 17.84 -9.55
N PRO A 88 -12.20 18.96 -10.23
CA PRO A 88 -11.23 19.98 -10.59
C PRO A 88 -10.58 20.61 -9.35
#